data_AF-A0A7X8HFE9-F1
#
_entry.id   AF-A0A7X8HFE9-F1
#
_cell.length_a   1.000
_cell.length_b   1.000
_cell.length_c   1.000
_cell.angle_alpha   90.00
_cell.angle_beta   90.00
_cell.angle_gamma   90.00
#
_symmetry.space_group_name_H-M   'P 1'
#
loop_
_entity.id
_entity.type
_entity.pdbx_description
1 polymer ?
#
loop_
_entity_poly.entity_id
_entity_poly.type
_entity_poly.pdbx_seq_one_letter_code
_entity_poly.pdbx_strand_id
1 'polypeptide(L)'
;MDIPRKRGSRIAALAFPLIVAAAVGAGVLLWKPLTEIFRDPQRARAWVESLGSAAPLAYVGLQFLQVVVFIIPGEVVQIGGGYVFGFWGATTLSTLGILAGSVFNYYVGRLAGRPFVERLV
;
A
#
# COMPACT_ATOMS: atom_id res chain seq x y z
N MET A 1 3.81 -18.76 -37.48
CA MET A 1 2.81 -18.48 -36.44
C MET A 1 3.21 -17.14 -35.86
N ASP A 2 2.69 -16.06 -36.45
CA ASP A 2 3.15 -14.70 -36.17
C ASP A 2 2.56 -14.20 -34.84
N ILE A 3 3.42 -13.98 -33.86
CA ILE A 3 3.05 -13.39 -32.58
C ILE A 3 2.83 -11.89 -32.83
N PRO A 4 1.62 -11.34 -32.65
CA PRO A 4 1.36 -9.94 -32.91
C PRO A 4 2.13 -9.10 -31.88
N ARG A 5 3.16 -8.36 -32.34
CA ARG A 5 3.87 -7.36 -31.53
C ARG A 5 2.87 -6.27 -31.16
N LYS A 6 2.26 -6.38 -29.99
CA LYS A 6 1.45 -5.31 -29.40
C LYS A 6 2.33 -4.08 -29.30
N ARG A 7 2.04 -3.09 -30.13
CA ARG A 7 2.61 -1.74 -30.12
C ARG A 7 2.25 -1.09 -28.79
N GLY A 8 2.98 -1.44 -27.73
CA GLY A 8 2.82 -0.79 -26.44
C GLY A 8 3.08 0.70 -26.65
N SER A 9 2.11 1.53 -26.26
CA SER A 9 2.23 2.99 -26.39
C SER A 9 3.43 3.50 -25.59
N ARG A 10 4.19 4.46 -26.14
CA ARG A 10 5.33 5.16 -25.49
C ARG A 10 5.00 5.66 -24.06
N ILE A 11 3.72 5.90 -23.82
CA ILE A 11 3.15 6.35 -22.54
C ILE A 11 3.41 5.35 -21.40
N ALA A 12 3.28 4.03 -21.65
CA ALA A 12 3.48 3.01 -20.59
C ALA A 12 4.94 2.91 -20.12
N ALA A 13 5.90 3.21 -20.99
CA ALA A 13 7.33 3.15 -20.66
C ALA A 13 7.78 4.35 -19.81
N LEU A 14 7.13 5.50 -19.93
CA LEU A 14 7.41 6.66 -19.08
C LEU A 14 6.58 6.65 -17.80
N ALA A 15 5.38 6.06 -17.83
CA ALA A 15 4.50 5.99 -16.66
C ALA A 15 5.11 5.21 -15.49
N PHE A 16 5.80 4.09 -15.75
CA PHE A 16 6.39 3.26 -14.70
C PHE A 16 7.46 3.99 -13.86
N PRO A 17 8.52 4.59 -14.46
CA PRO A 17 9.52 5.34 -13.69
C PRO A 17 8.92 6.59 -13.03
N LEU A 18 7.91 7.22 -13.64
CA LEU A 18 7.23 8.38 -13.03
C LEU A 18 6.43 7.98 -11.77
N ILE A 19 5.74 6.83 -11.81
CA ILE A 19 5.00 6.28 -10.67
C ILE A 19 5.97 5.92 -9.54
N VAL A 20 7.10 5.29 -9.87
CA VAL A 20 8.13 4.95 -8.88
C VAL A 20 8.73 6.23 -8.27
N ALA A 21 9.10 7.21 -9.10
CA ALA A 21 9.65 8.48 -8.62
C ALA A 21 8.63 9.26 -7.76
N ALA A 22 7.34 9.26 -8.13
CA ALA A 22 6.28 9.88 -7.35
C ALA A 22 6.07 9.17 -6.00
N ALA A 23 6.09 7.83 -5.97
CA ALA A 23 5.97 7.05 -4.74
C ALA A 23 7.17 7.31 -3.79
N VAL A 24 8.39 7.32 -4.33
CA VAL A 24 9.61 7.63 -3.57
C VAL A 24 9.59 9.07 -3.05
N GLY A 25 9.25 10.04 -3.92
CA GLY A 25 9.17 11.45 -3.55
C GLY A 25 8.11 11.72 -2.49
N ALA A 26 6.92 11.13 -2.64
CA ALA A 26 5.87 11.22 -1.63
C ALA A 26 6.31 10.59 -0.31
N GLY A 27 7.05 9.48 -0.33
CA GLY A 27 7.57 8.86 0.90
C GLY A 27 8.56 9.73 1.65
N VAL A 28 9.46 10.41 0.94
CA VAL A 28 10.41 11.35 1.55
C VAL A 28 9.69 12.58 2.13
N LEU A 29 8.70 13.12 1.41
CA LEU A 29 7.95 14.31 1.82
C LEU A 29 7.01 14.04 3.01
N LEU A 30 6.39 12.86 3.04
CA LEU A 30 5.41 12.52 4.07
C LEU A 30 6.06 11.91 5.32
N TRP A 31 7.35 11.53 5.28
CA TRP A 31 8.06 10.87 6.40
C TRP A 31 7.96 11.62 7.74
N LYS A 32 8.23 12.94 7.76
CA LYS A 32 8.18 13.76 8.98
C LYS A 32 6.77 13.90 9.59
N PRO A 33 5.74 14.34 8.84
CA PRO A 33 4.40 14.47 9.41
C PRO A 33 3.80 13.12 9.82
N LEU A 34 4.16 12.04 9.13
CA LEU A 34 3.75 10.69 9.51
C LEU A 34 4.35 10.30 10.86
N THR A 35 5.67 10.36 11.01
CA THR A 35 6.33 10.02 12.28
C THR A 35 5.85 10.85 13.48
N GLU A 36 5.42 12.10 13.27
CA GLU A 36 4.81 12.93 14.33
C GLU A 36 3.37 12.54 14.69
N ILE A 37 2.53 12.17 13.71
CA ILE A 37 1.16 11.69 13.97
C ILE A 37 1.18 10.32 14.66
N PHE A 38 2.20 9.50 14.41
CA PHE A 38 2.33 8.14 14.95
C PHE A 38 2.82 8.05 16.40
N ARG A 39 2.98 9.18 17.08
CA ARG A 39 3.45 9.21 18.48
C ARG A 39 2.37 8.89 19.52
N ASP A 40 1.10 8.78 19.12
CA ASP A 40 -0.03 8.68 20.05
C ASP A 40 -1.00 7.52 19.72
N PRO A 41 -0.74 6.30 20.24
CA PRO A 41 -1.60 5.12 20.10
C PRO A 41 -3.05 5.36 20.56
N GLN A 42 -3.27 6.29 21.49
CA GLN A 42 -4.59 6.65 21.98
C GLN A 42 -5.48 7.29 20.89
N ARG A 43 -4.90 8.07 19.96
CA ARG A 43 -5.65 8.66 18.84
C ARG A 43 -6.11 7.60 17.84
N ALA A 44 -5.28 6.59 17.58
CA ALA A 44 -5.65 5.48 16.71
C ALA A 44 -6.85 4.73 17.29
N ARG A 45 -6.84 4.46 18.60
CA ARG A 45 -7.97 3.83 19.29
C ARG A 45 -9.25 4.65 19.21
N ALA A 46 -9.18 5.96 19.50
CA ALA A 46 -10.34 6.84 19.41
C ALA A 46 -10.92 6.92 17.98
N TRP A 47 -10.07 6.92 16.95
CA TRP A 47 -10.51 6.89 15.56
C TRP A 47 -11.19 5.58 15.19
N VAL A 48 -10.64 4.43 15.62
CA VAL A 48 -11.25 3.13 15.34
C VAL A 48 -12.55 2.94 16.13
N GLU A 49 -12.62 3.39 17.39
CA GLU A 49 -13.87 3.41 18.17
C GLU A 49 -14.94 4.29 17.51
N SER A 50 -14.55 5.41 16.87
CA SER A 50 -15.49 6.27 16.12
C SER A 50 -16.09 5.62 14.87
N LEU A 51 -15.44 4.57 14.33
CA LEU A 51 -15.88 3.84 13.14
C LEU A 51 -16.85 2.69 13.46
N GLY A 52 -17.01 2.32 14.73
CA GLY A 52 -17.96 1.30 15.18
C GLY A 52 -17.81 -0.02 14.43
N SER A 53 -18.88 -0.49 13.79
CA SER A 53 -18.90 -1.76 13.04
C SER A 53 -18.05 -1.76 11.76
N ALA A 54 -17.70 -0.58 11.21
CA ALA A 54 -16.86 -0.46 10.02
C ALA A 54 -15.36 -0.51 10.33
N ALA A 55 -14.98 -0.51 11.61
CA ALA A 55 -13.60 -0.53 12.09
C ALA A 55 -12.72 -1.62 11.44
N PRO A 56 -13.14 -2.89 11.35
CA PRO A 56 -12.32 -3.94 10.74
C PRO A 56 -12.04 -3.68 9.26
N LEU A 57 -13.04 -3.21 8.52
CA LEU A 57 -12.92 -2.93 7.09
C LEU A 57 -12.00 -1.72 6.84
N ALA A 58 -12.15 -0.67 7.63
CA ALA A 58 -11.28 0.50 7.58
C ALA A 58 -9.83 0.12 7.90
N TYR A 59 -9.62 -0.76 8.88
CA TYR A 59 -8.29 -1.26 9.23
C TYR A 59 -7.66 -2.10 8.10
N VAL A 60 -8.43 -3.00 7.46
CA VAL A 60 -7.97 -3.76 6.29
C VAL A 60 -7.64 -2.83 5.12
N GLY A 61 -8.47 -1.80 4.90
CA GLY A 61 -8.21 -0.77 3.88
C GLY A 61 -6.95 0.03 4.15
N LEU A 62 -6.70 0.40 5.41
CA LEU A 62 -5.46 1.05 5.83
C LEU A 62 -4.24 0.14 5.61
N GLN A 63 -4.37 -1.15 5.92
CA GLN A 63 -3.33 -2.16 5.67
C GLN A 63 -3.08 -2.42 4.19
N PHE A 64 -4.11 -2.35 3.35
CA PHE A 64 -3.95 -2.37 1.91
C PHE A 64 -3.18 -1.13 1.43
N LEU A 65 -3.61 0.06 1.84
CA LEU A 65 -3.01 1.32 1.43
C LEU A 65 -1.54 1.43 1.87
N GLN A 66 -1.22 1.01 3.09
CA GLN A 66 0.16 1.05 3.58
C GLN A 66 1.08 0.13 2.78
N VAL A 67 0.60 -1.01 2.28
CA VAL A 67 1.41 -1.87 1.39
C VAL A 67 1.54 -1.30 -0.02
N VAL A 68 0.46 -0.73 -0.56
CA VAL A 68 0.48 -0.16 -1.93
C VAL A 68 1.37 1.08 -1.99
N VAL A 69 1.26 1.95 -0.97
CA VAL A 69 1.92 3.25 -0.96
C VAL A 69 3.27 3.17 -0.24
N PHE A 70 3.50 2.24 0.69
CA PHE A 70 4.72 2.02 1.51
C PHE A 70 5.16 3.21 2.40
N ILE A 71 4.48 4.35 2.28
CA ILE A 71 4.81 5.58 3.02
C ILE A 71 4.37 5.49 4.49
N ILE A 72 3.31 4.71 4.77
CA ILE A 72 2.78 4.54 6.11
C ILE A 72 3.58 3.43 6.82
N PRO A 73 4.18 3.67 7.99
CA PRO A 73 4.90 2.64 8.74
C PRO A 73 3.92 1.56 9.22
N GLY A 74 4.05 0.36 8.62
CA GLY A 74 3.14 -0.76 8.85
C GLY A 74 3.18 -1.31 10.25
N GLU A 75 4.33 -1.23 10.92
CA GLU A 75 4.54 -1.69 12.29
C GLU A 75 3.61 -0.93 13.25
N VAL A 76 3.47 0.38 13.07
CA VAL A 76 2.61 1.21 13.91
C VAL A 76 1.15 0.84 13.70
N VAL A 77 0.74 0.65 12.44
CA VAL A 77 -0.63 0.22 12.11
C VAL A 77 -0.92 -1.14 12.72
N GLN A 78 0.03 -2.09 12.65
CA GLN A 78 -0.11 -3.43 13.22
C GLN A 78 -0.19 -3.42 14.76
N ILE A 79 0.67 -2.63 15.41
CA ILE A 79 0.66 -2.46 16.86
C ILE A 79 -0.66 -1.81 17.30
N GLY A 80 -1.08 -0.74 16.62
CA GLY A 80 -2.37 -0.08 16.87
C GLY A 80 -3.56 -1.01 16.66
N GLY A 81 -3.54 -1.81 15.59
CA GLY A 81 -4.52 -2.87 15.34
C GLY A 81 -4.54 -3.89 16.46
N GLY A 82 -3.37 -4.31 16.97
CA GLY A 82 -3.24 -5.22 18.11
C GLY A 82 -3.88 -4.68 19.38
N TYR A 83 -3.78 -3.37 19.63
CA TYR A 83 -4.46 -2.72 20.76
C TYR A 83 -5.99 -2.66 20.60
N VAL A 84 -6.50 -2.58 19.37
CA VAL A 84 -7.95 -2.40 19.13
C VAL A 84 -8.68 -3.73 18.91
N PHE A 85 -8.11 -4.63 18.10
CA PHE A 85 -8.74 -5.89 17.70
C PHE A 85 -8.15 -7.13 18.42
N GLY A 86 -7.18 -6.92 19.32
CA GLY A 86 -6.44 -8.00 19.97
C GLY A 86 -5.48 -8.72 19.01
N PHE A 87 -4.65 -9.60 19.56
CA PHE A 87 -3.59 -10.26 18.80
C PHE A 87 -4.10 -11.02 17.57
N TRP A 88 -5.07 -11.93 17.75
CA TRP A 88 -5.58 -12.78 16.67
C TRP A 88 -6.43 -12.01 15.65
N GLY A 89 -7.28 -11.08 16.12
CA GLY A 89 -8.11 -10.25 15.26
C GLY A 89 -7.26 -9.31 14.40
N ALA A 90 -6.30 -8.61 15.02
CA ALA A 90 -5.38 -7.74 14.32
C ALA A 90 -4.50 -8.51 13.33
N THR A 91 -3.97 -9.68 13.72
CA THR A 91 -3.14 -10.51 12.83
C THR A 91 -3.92 -10.94 11.58
N THR A 92 -5.14 -11.43 11.76
CA THR A 92 -6.00 -11.86 10.65
C THR A 92 -6.32 -10.70 9.71
N LEU A 93 -6.79 -9.58 10.24
CA LEU A 93 -7.15 -8.41 9.43
C LEU A 93 -5.93 -7.78 8.74
N SER A 94 -4.78 -7.74 9.43
CA SER A 94 -3.51 -7.25 8.86
C SER A 94 -3.08 -8.13 7.70
N THR A 95 -3.13 -9.45 7.90
CA THR A 95 -2.75 -10.41 6.86
C THR A 95 -3.62 -10.23 5.61
N LEU A 96 -4.94 -10.06 5.77
CA LEU A 96 -5.85 -9.82 4.64
C LEU A 96 -5.52 -8.54 3.87
N GLY A 97 -5.32 -7.42 4.57
CA GLY A 97 -4.98 -6.15 3.93
C GLY A 97 -3.62 -6.19 3.25
N ILE A 98 -2.61 -6.77 3.92
CA ILE A 98 -1.25 -6.90 3.39
C ILE A 98 -1.23 -7.81 2.16
N LEU A 99 -1.92 -8.95 2.22
CA LEU A 99 -2.01 -9.89 1.10
C LEU A 99 -2.68 -9.22 -0.11
N ALA A 100 -3.79 -8.52 0.10
CA ALA A 100 -4.49 -7.81 -0.96
C ALA A 100 -3.60 -6.73 -1.60
N GLY A 101 -2.89 -5.94 -0.79
CA GLY A 101 -1.96 -4.91 -1.29
C GLY A 101 -0.77 -5.50 -2.04
N SER A 102 -0.24 -6.63 -1.56
CA SER A 102 0.88 -7.31 -2.20
C SER A 102 0.48 -7.90 -3.56
N VAL A 103 -0.68 -8.54 -3.62
CA VAL A 103 -1.26 -9.05 -4.88
C VAL A 103 -1.47 -7.90 -5.85
N PHE A 104 -2.02 -6.77 -5.39
CA PHE A 104 -2.19 -5.58 -6.21
C PHE A 104 -0.85 -5.09 -6.78
N ASN A 105 0.16 -4.87 -5.94
CA ASN A 105 1.49 -4.42 -6.37
C ASN A 105 2.14 -5.40 -7.35
N TYR A 106 1.99 -6.71 -7.13
CA TYR A 106 2.46 -7.74 -8.05
C TYR A 106 1.81 -7.60 -9.43
N TYR A 107 0.49 -7.44 -9.51
CA TYR A 107 -0.19 -7.28 -10.79
C TYR A 107 0.16 -5.97 -11.48
N VAL A 108 0.29 -4.87 -10.73
CA VAL A 108 0.77 -3.59 -11.27
C VAL A 108 2.16 -3.77 -11.88
N GLY A 109 3.11 -4.38 -11.16
CA GLY A 109 4.44 -4.67 -11.68
C GLY A 109 4.42 -5.63 -12.88
N ARG A 110 3.59 -6.67 -12.86
CA ARG A 110 3.47 -7.66 -13.94
C ARG A 110 2.89 -7.07 -15.23
N LEU A 111 1.88 -6.20 -15.11
CA LEU A 111 1.18 -5.62 -16.26
C LEU A 111 1.86 -4.35 -16.77
N ALA A 112 2.34 -3.48 -15.89
CA ALA A 112 2.97 -2.20 -16.26
C ALA A 112 4.50 -2.29 -16.37
N GLY A 113 5.16 -3.15 -15.58
CA GLY A 113 6.61 -3.31 -15.60
C GLY A 113 7.13 -4.16 -16.76
N ARG A 114 6.42 -5.22 -17.18
CA ARG A 114 6.82 -6.05 -18.34
C ARG A 114 6.99 -5.22 -19.63
N PRO A 115 6.02 -4.39 -20.04
CA PRO A 115 6.16 -3.56 -21.24
C PRO A 115 7.23 -2.46 -21.14
N PHE A 116 7.64 -2.10 -19.91
CA PHE A 116 8.75 -1.17 -19.66
C PHE A 116 10.09 -1.88 -19.87
N VAL A 117 10.30 -3.04 -19.24
CA VAL A 117 11.54 -3.82 -19.34
C VAL A 117 11.79 -4.31 -20.76
N GLU A 118 10.75 -4.80 -21.46
CA GLU A 118 10.83 -5.25 -22.87
C GLU A 118 11.23 -4.15 -23.87
N ARG A 119 11.23 -2.88 -23.46
CA ARG A 119 11.69 -1.77 -24.31
C ARG A 119 13.05 -1.20 -23.89
N LEU A 120 13.53 -1.59 -22.72
CA LEU A 120 14.79 -1.12 -22.16
C LEU A 120 15.97 -2.02 -22.58
N VAL A 121 15.68 -3.28 -22.89
CA VAL A 121 16.55 -4.27 -23.55
C VAL A 121 16.20 -4.34 -25.03
#